data_AF-A0A916W3U3-F1
#
_entry.id   AF-A0A916W3U3-F1
#
_cell.length_a   1.000
_cell.length_b   1.000
_cell.length_c   1.000
_cell.angle_alpha   90.00
_cell.angle_beta   90.00
_cell.angle_gamma   90.00
#
_symmetry.space_group_name_H-M   'P 1'
#
loop_
_entity.id
_entity.type
_entity.pdbx_description
1 polymer ?
#
loop_
_entity_poly.entity_id
_entity_poly.type
_entity_poly.pdbx_seq_one_letter_code
_entity_poly.pdbx_strand_id
1 'polypeptide(L)'
;MNKYDEKIFQYATKNDTIFELLPKKLHGTGRNIFDFITENILSVGTVAKQLNTRESFYLVMNEEKAELVTIQKDLQLASQDITGSVKIATGKKNFDYNGYRYKIYRKLR
;
A
#
# COMPACT_ATOMS: atom_id res chain seq x y z
N MET A 1 15.00 -4.78 10.39
CA MET A 1 14.03 -3.85 9.77
C MET A 1 14.66 -3.31 8.51
N ASN A 2 13.93 -3.20 7.40
CA ASN A 2 14.50 -2.64 6.15
C ASN A 2 14.13 -1.16 5.99
N LYS A 3 14.73 -0.48 5.00
CA LYS A 3 14.49 0.96 4.74
C LYS A 3 13.02 1.32 4.46
N TYR A 4 12.22 0.38 3.96
CA TYR A 4 10.79 0.57 3.70
C TYR A 4 9.99 0.46 5.00
N ASP A 5 10.33 -0.52 5.85
CA ASP A 5 9.77 -0.66 7.19
C ASP A 5 10.02 0.63 8.01
N GLU A 6 11.24 1.16 8.00
CA GLU A 6 11.57 2.43 8.67
C GLU A 6 10.72 3.59 8.14
N LYS A 7 10.55 3.68 6.83
CA LYS A 7 9.76 4.74 6.20
C LYS A 7 8.27 4.64 6.56
N ILE A 8 7.69 3.44 6.62
CA ILE A 8 6.30 3.28 7.04
C ILE A 8 6.11 3.58 8.54
N PHE A 9 7.11 3.31 9.38
CA PHE A 9 7.08 3.72 10.79
C PHE A 9 7.14 5.24 10.99
N GLN A 10 7.80 5.98 10.10
CA GLN A 10 7.79 7.45 10.10
C GLN A 10 6.45 8.02 9.64
N TYR A 11 5.73 7.30 8.77
CA TYR A 11 4.41 7.69 8.28
C TYR A 11 3.31 7.41 9.32
N ALA A 12 3.35 6.23 9.95
CA ALA A 12 2.27 5.75 10.80
C ALA A 12 2.34 6.30 12.23
N THR A 13 1.19 6.74 12.76
CA THR A 13 1.03 7.22 14.14
C THR A 13 1.14 6.08 15.14
N LYS A 14 1.39 6.35 16.43
CA LYS A 14 1.65 5.31 17.45
C LYS A 14 0.56 4.23 17.56
N ASN A 15 -0.70 4.59 17.29
CA ASN A 15 -1.85 3.70 17.46
C ASN A 15 -2.17 2.89 16.20
N ASP A 16 -1.51 3.15 15.08
CA ASP A 16 -1.80 2.42 13.85
C ASP A 16 -1.20 1.02 13.89
N THR A 17 -1.99 0.04 13.46
CA THR A 17 -1.53 -1.30 13.13
C THR A 17 -0.99 -1.30 11.71
N ILE A 18 0.18 -1.91 11.50
CA ILE A 18 0.87 -1.93 10.21
C ILE A 18 1.04 -3.39 9.75
N PHE A 19 0.58 -3.69 8.54
CA PHE A 19 0.82 -4.96 7.87
C PHE A 19 1.57 -4.76 6.57
N GLU A 20 2.60 -5.56 6.31
CA GLU A 20 3.18 -5.67 4.98
C GLU A 20 2.29 -6.56 4.11
N LEU A 21 2.11 -6.16 2.86
CA LEU A 21 1.23 -6.80 1.89
C LEU A 21 2.02 -7.35 0.71
N LEU A 22 1.54 -8.48 0.18
CA LEU A 22 1.95 -9.02 -1.10
C LEU A 22 0.79 -8.86 -2.09
N PRO A 23 0.88 -7.94 -3.07
CA PRO A 23 -0.14 -7.82 -4.10
C PRO A 23 -0.03 -8.98 -5.09
N LYS A 24 -1.18 -9.50 -5.51
CA LYS A 24 -1.32 -10.43 -6.63
C LYS A 24 -2.38 -9.88 -7.58
N LYS A 25 -2.01 -9.62 -8.83
CA LYS A 25 -2.96 -9.18 -9.85
C LYS A 25 -4.03 -10.24 -10.08
N LEU A 26 -5.30 -9.85 -10.08
CA LEU A 26 -6.41 -10.73 -10.44
C LEU A 26 -6.54 -10.75 -11.98
N HIS A 27 -6.85 -11.90 -12.57
CA HIS A 27 -7.10 -11.99 -14.02
C HIS A 27 -8.37 -11.19 -14.36
N GLY A 28 -8.22 -10.04 -15.03
CA GLY A 28 -9.32 -9.15 -15.41
C GLY A 28 -8.91 -7.67 -15.50
N THR A 29 -9.84 -6.84 -15.97
CA THR A 29 -9.77 -5.40 -16.33
C THR A 29 -9.51 -4.45 -15.15
N GLY A 30 -8.65 -4.82 -14.19
CA GLY A 30 -8.21 -3.93 -13.11
C GLY A 30 -7.23 -2.88 -13.64
N ARG A 31 -7.37 -1.63 -13.18
CA ARG A 31 -6.33 -0.60 -13.40
C ARG A 31 -5.00 -1.10 -12.87
N ASN A 32 -3.91 -0.70 -13.51
CA ASN A 32 -2.61 -1.10 -13.03
C ASN A 32 -2.34 -0.40 -11.68
N ILE A 33 -1.84 -1.10 -10.67
CA ILE A 33 -1.49 -0.44 -9.38
C ILE A 33 -0.48 0.69 -9.57
N PHE A 34 0.34 0.61 -10.63
CA PHE A 34 1.26 1.67 -11.01
C PHE A 34 0.55 2.96 -11.44
N ASP A 35 -0.66 2.88 -12.02
CA ASP A 35 -1.44 4.05 -12.42
C ASP A 35 -1.87 4.87 -11.20
N PHE A 36 -2.25 4.19 -10.11
CA PHE A 36 -2.59 4.84 -8.85
C PHE A 36 -1.39 5.56 -8.21
N ILE A 37 -0.21 4.92 -8.26
CA ILE A 37 1.01 5.46 -7.66
C ILE A 37 1.43 6.74 -8.39
N THR A 38 1.37 6.75 -9.72
CA THR A 38 1.73 7.93 -10.51
C THR A 38 0.72 9.05 -10.34
N GLU A 39 -0.59 8.76 -10.32
CA GLU A 39 -1.65 9.78 -10.13
C GLU A 39 -1.48 10.59 -8.83
N ASN A 40 -1.07 9.96 -7.72
CA ASN A 40 -0.92 10.65 -6.43
C ASN A 40 0.44 11.30 -6.20
N ILE A 41 1.47 10.89 -6.96
CA ILE A 41 2.84 11.40 -6.82
C ILE A 41 3.14 12.53 -7.82
N LEU A 42 2.38 12.61 -8.92
CA LEU A 42 2.54 13.61 -9.98
C LEU A 42 2.20 15.06 -9.58
N SER A 43 1.92 15.35 -8.31
CA SER A 43 1.79 16.73 -7.81
C SER A 43 3.14 17.45 -7.63
N VAL A 44 4.27 16.75 -7.77
CA VAL A 44 5.61 17.36 -7.71
C VAL A 44 6.35 17.03 -9.00
N GLY A 45 6.50 18.03 -9.86
CA GLY A 45 6.99 17.87 -11.22
C GLY A 45 8.40 17.29 -11.29
N THR A 46 8.53 15.98 -11.46
CA THR A 46 9.74 15.36 -12.02
C THR A 46 9.40 13.99 -12.62
N VAL A 47 9.26 13.95 -13.94
CA VAL A 47 9.77 12.89 -14.83
C VAL A 47 9.39 11.44 -14.49
N ALA A 48 8.34 10.97 -15.18
CA ALA A 48 8.08 9.55 -15.41
C ALA A 48 9.21 8.89 -16.22
N LYS A 49 10.25 8.36 -15.55
CA LYS A 49 11.21 7.42 -16.16
C LYS A 49 11.86 6.55 -15.07
N GLN A 50 11.28 5.38 -14.83
CA GLN A 50 11.95 4.07 -14.66
C GLN A 50 11.01 3.08 -13.97
N LEU A 51 10.14 2.46 -14.77
CA LEU A 51 9.41 1.24 -14.41
C LEU A 51 10.40 0.07 -14.35
N ASN A 52 11.10 -0.03 -13.23
CA ASN A 52 11.89 -1.19 -12.82
C ASN A 52 11.84 -1.28 -11.27
N THR A 53 10.65 -1.11 -10.70
CA THR A 53 10.45 -0.77 -9.29
C THR A 53 10.11 -2.00 -8.45
N ARG A 54 11.02 -2.37 -7.55
CA ARG A 54 10.65 -3.08 -6.32
C ARG A 54 9.88 -2.09 -5.46
N GLU A 55 8.59 -2.34 -5.29
CA GLU A 55 7.68 -1.56 -4.44
C GLU A 55 7.31 -2.39 -3.21
N SER A 56 7.10 -1.69 -2.10
CA SER A 56 6.57 -2.29 -0.87
C SER A 56 5.17 -1.74 -0.61
N PHE A 57 4.24 -2.64 -0.28
CA PHE A 57 2.84 -2.32 -0.02
C PHE A 57 2.53 -2.57 1.44
N TYR A 58 1.83 -1.65 2.07
CA TYR A 58 1.47 -1.71 3.47
C TYR A 58 0.00 -1.40 3.66
N LEU A 59 -0.63 -2.10 4.60
CA LEU A 59 -1.91 -1.69 5.16
C LEU A 59 -1.62 -1.00 6.49
N VAL A 60 -2.01 0.27 6.59
CA VAL A 60 -1.95 1.03 7.84
C VAL A 60 -3.39 1.25 8.29
N MET A 61 -3.74 0.82 9.50
CA MET A 61 -5.11 0.94 9.98
C MET A 61 -5.19 1.26 11.46
N ASN A 62 -6.22 2.02 11.82
CA ASN A 62 -6.65 2.26 13.19
C ASN A 62 -8.15 1.97 13.31
N GLU A 63 -8.77 2.43 14.39
CA GLU A 63 -10.20 2.18 14.68
C GLU A 63 -11.14 2.82 13.65
N GLU A 64 -10.70 3.88 12.98
CA GLU A 64 -11.54 4.69 12.10
C GLU A 64 -11.21 4.51 10.61
N LYS A 65 -9.95 4.23 10.29
CA LYS A 65 -9.43 4.30 8.92
C LYS A 65 -8.55 3.12 8.57
N ALA A 66 -8.60 2.71 7.31
CA ALA A 66 -7.65 1.81 6.69
C ALA A 66 -7.07 2.44 5.42
N GLU A 67 -5.74 2.47 5.32
CA GLU A 67 -5.00 3.05 4.21
C GLU A 67 -4.10 2.01 3.54
N LEU A 68 -4.14 1.97 2.22
CA LEU A 68 -3.13 1.30 1.41
C LEU A 68 -2.00 2.29 1.18
N VAL A 69 -0.82 1.96 1.69
CA VAL A 69 0.39 2.76 1.55
C VAL A 69 1.37 2.04 0.64
N THR A 70 1.86 2.73 -0.38
CA THR A 70 2.89 2.22 -1.28
C THR A 70 4.16 3.03 -1.10
N ILE A 71 5.28 2.34 -0.92
CA ILE A 71 6.62 2.95 -0.85
C ILE A 71 7.41 2.49 -2.06
N GLN A 72 7.80 3.47 -2.88
CA GLN A 72 8.64 3.27 -4.05
C GLN A 72 10.12 3.05 -3.67
N LYS A 73 10.92 2.58 -4.63
CA LYS A 73 12.35 2.30 -4.45
C LYS A 73 13.15 3.53 -3.97
N ASP A 74 12.74 4.72 -4.40
CA ASP A 74 13.30 6.02 -4.03
C ASP A 74 12.74 6.56 -2.69
N LEU A 75 11.93 5.77 -1.99
CA LEU A 75 11.29 6.07 -0.72
C LEU A 75 10.20 7.14 -0.79
N GLN A 76 9.72 7.49 -2.00
CA GLN A 76 8.47 8.23 -2.14
C GLN A 76 7.30 7.37 -1.71
N LEU A 77 6.32 8.01 -1.07
CA LEU A 77 5.16 7.37 -0.47
C LEU A 77 3.89 7.92 -1.11
N ALA A 78 2.99 7.01 -1.48
CA ALA A 78 1.61 7.31 -1.80
C ALA A 78 0.70 6.57 -0.81
N SER A 79 -0.40 7.20 -0.40
CA SER A 79 -1.42 6.55 0.42
C SER A 79 -2.82 6.76 -0.15
N GLN A 80 -3.71 5.80 0.09
CA GLN A 80 -5.10 5.86 -0.30
C GLN A 80 -5.99 5.33 0.81
N ASP A 81 -7.06 6.06 1.10
CA ASP A 81 -8.12 5.55 1.95
C ASP A 81 -8.85 4.41 1.26
N ILE A 82 -8.81 3.24 1.89
CA ILE A 82 -9.49 2.03 1.45
C ILE A 82 -10.42 1.47 2.53
N THR A 83 -10.80 2.29 3.52
CA THR A 83 -11.65 1.92 4.67
C THR A 83 -12.92 1.19 4.22
N GLY A 84 -13.60 1.69 3.18
CA GLY A 84 -14.81 1.05 2.63
C GLY A 84 -14.57 -0.28 1.90
N SER A 85 -13.33 -0.54 1.47
CA SER A 85 -12.94 -1.77 0.75
C SER A 85 -12.34 -2.84 1.66
N VAL A 86 -11.75 -2.41 2.78
CA VAL A 86 -11.10 -3.29 3.77
C VAL A 86 -12.15 -3.77 4.76
N LYS A 87 -12.87 -4.82 4.36
CA LYS A 87 -13.60 -5.66 5.34
C LYS A 87 -12.64 -6.73 5.82
N ILE A 88 -11.70 -6.39 6.70
CA ILE A 88 -10.99 -7.41 7.49
C ILE A 88 -12.02 -7.97 8.47
N ALA A 89 -12.87 -8.87 7.99
CA ALA A 89 -13.61 -9.76 8.86
C ALA A 89 -12.57 -10.53 9.68
N THR A 90 -12.80 -10.65 10.98
CA THR A 90 -11.92 -11.32 11.94
C THR A 90 -11.43 -12.64 11.35
N GLY A 91 -10.14 -12.72 11.00
CA GLY A 91 -9.50 -13.93 10.45
C GLY A 91 -9.18 -13.93 8.94
N LYS A 92 -9.67 -12.98 8.13
CA LYS A 92 -9.28 -12.89 6.71
C LYS A 92 -7.89 -12.28 6.54
N LYS A 93 -6.95 -13.03 5.93
CA LYS A 93 -5.56 -12.61 5.68
C LYS A 93 -5.36 -11.92 4.32
N ASN A 94 -6.43 -11.60 3.61
CA ASN A 94 -6.37 -10.94 2.32
C ASN A 94 -7.59 -10.04 2.08
N PHE A 95 -7.43 -9.07 1.19
CA PHE A 95 -8.50 -8.22 0.69
C PHE A 95 -8.25 -7.91 -0.79
N ASP A 96 -9.34 -7.63 -1.52
CA ASP A 96 -9.27 -7.28 -2.93
C ASP A 96 -9.52 -5.78 -3.06
N TYR A 97 -8.66 -5.09 -3.79
CA TYR A 97 -8.76 -3.66 -4.05
C TYR A 97 -8.21 -3.33 -5.43
N ASN A 98 -8.96 -2.53 -6.20
CA ASN A 98 -8.56 -2.02 -7.51
C ASN A 98 -7.99 -3.09 -8.48
N GLY A 99 -8.58 -4.30 -8.50
CA GLY A 99 -8.15 -5.40 -9.37
C GLY A 99 -6.95 -6.22 -8.87
N TYR A 100 -6.50 -5.99 -7.63
CA TYR A 100 -5.43 -6.74 -6.99
C TYR A 100 -5.93 -7.39 -5.71
N ARG A 101 -5.42 -8.59 -5.43
CA ARG A 101 -5.56 -9.24 -4.14
C ARG A 101 -4.33 -8.96 -3.30
N TYR A 102 -4.51 -8.27 -2.20
CA TYR A 102 -3.47 -8.00 -1.22
C TYR A 102 -3.52 -9.07 -0.15
N LYS A 103 -2.44 -9.83 -0.01
CA LYS A 103 -2.26 -10.81 1.06
C LYS A 103 -1.40 -10.22 2.16
N ILE A 104 -1.83 -10.32 3.41
CA ILE A 104 -1.02 -9.98 4.58
C ILE A 104 0.17 -10.95 4.63
N TYR A 105 1.38 -10.40 4.58
CA TYR A 105 2.63 -11.14 4.69
C TYR A 105 3.07 -11.25 6.15
N ARG A 106 3.22 -10.10 6.81
CA ARG A 106 3.57 -10.01 8.23
C ARG A 106 2.98 -8.77 8.87
N LYS A 107 2.78 -8.84 10.18
CA LYS A 107 2.45 -7.69 11.03
C LYS A 107 3.75 -7.04 11.49
N LEU A 108 3.85 -5.71 11.38
CA LEU A 108 5.01 -4.93 11.83
C LEU A 108 4.78 -4.26 13.19
N ARG A 109 3.55 -3.81 13.45
CA ARG A 109 3.08 -3.22 14.73
C ARG A 109 1.59 -3.47 14.86
#